data_AF-K2G475-F1
#
_entry.id   AF-K2G475-F1
#
_cell.length_a   1.000
_cell.length_b   1.000
_cell.length_c   1.000
_cell.angle_alpha   90.00
_cell.angle_beta   90.00
_cell.angle_gamma   90.00
#
_symmetry.space_group_name_H-M   'P 1'
#
loop_
_entity.id
_entity.type
_entity.pdbx_description
1 polymer ?
#
loop_
_entity_poly.entity_id
_entity_poly.type
_entity_poly.pdbx_seq_one_letter_code
_entity_poly.pdbx_strand_id
1 'polypeptide(L)'
;EVLKYYSEFAGSFQSVGEGLVQVTLSPRLAWQIKLANGMRVEMGREQPKAPVGVRLQRFIEVYPATVAKQAERPTVVDLRYPNGFAMRVASADKGK
;
A
#
# COMPACT_ATOMS: atom_id res chain seq x y z
N GLU A 1 1.27 7.70 18.17
CA GLU A 1 0.65 6.66 17.32
C GLU A 1 1.24 6.56 15.93
N VAL A 2 1.25 7.63 15.11
CA VAL A 2 1.77 7.58 13.72
C VAL A 2 3.21 7.05 13.61
N LEU A 3 4.10 7.44 14.53
CA LEU A 3 5.49 6.94 14.55
C LEU A 3 5.61 5.43 14.77
N LYS A 4 4.73 4.84 15.60
CA LYS A 4 4.69 3.39 15.83
C LYS A 4 4.29 2.66 14.54
N TYR A 5 3.22 3.12 13.92
CA TYR A 5 2.75 2.59 12.64
C TYR A 5 3.79 2.78 11.53
N TYR A 6 4.55 3.88 11.55
CA TYR A 6 5.66 4.08 10.62
C TYR A 6 6.68 2.94 10.72
N SER A 7 7.16 2.61 11.91
CA SER A 7 8.12 1.51 12.07
C SER A 7 7.57 0.14 11.66
N GLU A 8 6.31 -0.15 12.01
CA GLU A 8 5.66 -1.41 11.65
C GLU A 8 5.48 -1.54 10.12
N PHE A 9 5.01 -0.49 9.46
CA PHE A 9 4.82 -0.48 8.01
C PHE A 9 6.16 -0.49 7.29
N ALA A 10 7.16 0.25 7.77
CA ALA A 10 8.50 0.26 7.18
C ALA A 10 9.12 -1.16 7.20
N GLY A 11 9.05 -1.87 8.33
CA GLY A 11 9.53 -3.25 8.42
C GLY A 11 8.78 -4.20 7.46
N SER A 12 7.46 -4.02 7.33
CA SER A 12 6.63 -4.81 6.41
C SER A 12 7.06 -4.64 4.95
N PHE A 13 7.23 -3.41 4.48
CA PHE A 13 7.67 -3.14 3.10
C PHE A 13 9.15 -3.50 2.85
N GLN A 14 10.00 -3.37 3.86
CA GLN A 14 11.40 -3.76 3.76
C GLN A 14 11.55 -5.27 3.48
N SER A 15 10.65 -6.11 4.01
CA SER A 15 10.66 -7.55 3.75
C SER A 15 10.46 -7.93 2.27
N VAL A 16 9.87 -7.03 1.48
CA VAL A 16 9.67 -7.20 0.03
C VAL A 16 10.56 -6.27 -0.80
N GLY A 17 11.59 -5.68 -0.18
CA GLY A 17 12.58 -4.83 -0.84
C GLY A 17 12.09 -3.42 -1.19
N GLU A 18 10.99 -2.97 -0.61
CA GLU A 18 10.43 -1.64 -0.88
C GLU A 18 10.73 -0.66 0.26
N GLY A 19 11.22 0.53 -0.09
CA GLY A 19 11.48 1.59 0.87
C GLY A 19 10.22 2.42 1.16
N LEU A 20 9.80 2.49 2.42
CA LEU A 20 8.74 3.42 2.84
C LEU A 20 9.35 4.82 3.04
N VAL A 21 8.71 5.85 2.47
CA VAL A 21 9.19 7.25 2.60
C VAL A 21 8.20 8.17 3.29
N GLN A 22 6.92 7.78 3.37
CA GLN A 22 5.91 8.59 4.04
C GLN A 22 4.75 7.72 4.54
N VAL A 23 4.28 8.00 5.75
CA VAL A 23 2.98 7.53 6.26
C VAL A 23 2.11 8.76 6.53
N THR A 24 0.86 8.70 6.10
CA THR A 24 -0.13 9.75 6.34
C THR A 24 -1.37 9.15 7.00
N LEU A 25 -1.78 9.74 8.12
CA LEU A 25 -3.09 9.53 8.72
C LEU A 25 -3.93 10.79 8.46
N SER A 26 -4.94 10.66 7.61
CA SER A 26 -5.82 11.79 7.28
C SER A 26 -6.74 12.16 8.46
N PRO A 27 -7.36 13.37 8.47
CA PRO A 27 -8.33 13.76 9.50
C PRO A 27 -9.51 12.79 9.62
N ARG A 28 -9.81 12.07 8.54
CA ARG A 28 -10.83 11.02 8.47
C ARG A 28 -10.33 9.65 8.94
N LEU A 29 -9.21 9.58 9.64
CA LEU A 29 -8.56 8.37 10.16
C LEU A 29 -8.24 7.32 9.08
N ALA A 30 -8.03 7.74 7.84
CA ALA A 30 -7.61 6.85 6.76
C ALA A 30 -6.09 6.91 6.59
N TRP A 31 -5.47 5.73 6.57
CA TRP A 31 -4.03 5.54 6.38
C TRP A 31 -3.65 5.48 4.90
N GLN A 32 -2.53 6.11 4.57
CA GLN A 32 -1.90 6.08 3.26
C GLN A 32 -0.37 5.98 3.41
N ILE A 33 0.26 5.24 2.51
CA ILE A 33 1.73 5.09 2.44
C ILE A 33 2.22 5.58 1.08
N LYS A 34 3.40 6.21 1.07
CA LYS A 34 4.20 6.45 -0.14
C LYS A 34 5.51 5.68 -0.04
N LEU A 35 5.87 5.00 -1.12
CA LEU A 35 7.12 4.27 -1.25
C LEU A 35 8.14 5.06 -2.07
N ALA A 36 9.42 4.70 -1.95
CA ALA A 36 10.54 5.33 -2.62
C ALA A 36 10.43 5.24 -4.14
N ASN A 37 9.83 4.17 -4.66
CA ASN A 37 9.55 3.96 -6.08
C ASN A 37 8.37 4.82 -6.61
N GLY A 38 7.75 5.66 -5.76
CA GLY A 38 6.62 6.51 -6.11
C GLY A 38 5.25 5.88 -5.94
N MET A 39 5.16 4.56 -5.71
CA MET A 39 3.91 3.85 -5.49
C MET A 39 3.20 4.36 -4.23
N ARG A 40 1.88 4.58 -4.35
CA ARG A 40 1.00 4.94 -3.25
C ARG A 40 0.15 3.74 -2.83
N VAL A 41 0.11 3.46 -1.53
CA VAL A 41 -0.76 2.40 -0.99
C VAL A 41 -1.86 3.05 -0.14
N GLU A 42 -3.10 2.89 -0.59
CA GLU A 42 -4.30 3.35 0.10
C GLU A 42 -4.83 2.24 1.00
N MET A 43 -4.68 2.38 2.32
CA MET A 43 -5.12 1.35 3.28
C MET A 43 -6.50 1.66 3.87
N GLY A 44 -6.89 2.93 3.86
CA GLY A 44 -8.17 3.37 4.40
C GLY A 44 -8.21 3.36 5.92
N ARG A 45 -9.42 3.31 6.48
CA ARG A 45 -9.66 3.33 7.92
C ARG A 45 -9.47 1.95 8.53
N GLU A 46 -9.27 1.93 9.84
CA GLU A 46 -9.40 0.72 10.65
C GLU A 46 -10.81 0.15 10.55
N GLN A 47 -10.93 -1.17 10.41
CA GLN A 47 -12.21 -1.87 10.27
C GLN A 47 -12.20 -3.15 11.12
N PRO A 48 -13.20 -3.38 11.99
CA PRO A 48 -13.20 -4.53 12.89
C PRO A 48 -13.08 -5.89 12.18
N LYS A 49 -13.70 -6.03 11.00
CA LYS A 49 -13.69 -7.27 10.21
C LYS A 49 -12.48 -7.41 9.28
N ALA A 50 -11.77 -6.31 9.02
CA ALA A 50 -10.62 -6.29 8.12
C ALA A 50 -9.62 -5.20 8.55
N PRO A 51 -8.90 -5.44 9.67
CA PRO A 51 -7.94 -4.47 10.19
C PRO A 51 -6.92 -4.02 9.14
N VAL A 52 -6.39 -2.80 9.28
CA VAL A 52 -5.38 -2.28 8.35
C VAL A 52 -4.16 -3.21 8.29
N GLY A 53 -3.68 -3.68 9.45
CA GLY A 53 -2.55 -4.60 9.53
C GLY A 53 -2.79 -5.92 8.79
N VAL A 54 -3.98 -6.50 8.91
CA VAL A 54 -4.34 -7.77 8.24
C VAL A 54 -4.36 -7.59 6.72
N ARG A 55 -4.94 -6.49 6.22
CA ARG A 55 -4.98 -6.22 4.78
C ARG A 55 -3.58 -5.92 4.22
N LEU A 56 -2.75 -5.19 4.98
CA LEU A 56 -1.35 -4.96 4.62
C LEU A 56 -0.57 -6.28 4.58
N GLN A 57 -0.68 -7.12 5.61
CA GLN A 57 0.02 -8.40 5.67
C GLN A 57 -0.31 -9.29 4.45
N ARG A 58 -1.60 -9.45 4.13
CA ARG A 58 -2.03 -10.20 2.93
C ARG A 58 -1.43 -9.63 1.65
N PHE A 59 -1.36 -8.31 1.54
CA PHE A 59 -0.74 -7.67 0.39
C PHE A 59 0.77 -7.96 0.31
N ILE A 60 1.49 -7.88 1.42
CA ILE A 60 2.93 -8.20 1.50
C ILE A 60 3.19 -9.66 1.09
N GLU A 61 2.36 -10.61 1.57
CA GLU A 61 2.48 -12.04 1.23
C GLU A 61 2.36 -12.30 -0.28
N VAL A 62 1.46 -11.59 -0.98
CA VAL A 62 1.25 -11.76 -2.43
C VAL A 62 2.07 -10.79 -3.28
N TYR A 63 2.77 -9.84 -2.67
CA TYR A 63 3.51 -8.79 -3.38
C TYR A 63 4.51 -9.35 -4.41
N PRO A 64 5.36 -10.34 -4.08
CA PRO A 64 6.33 -10.87 -5.03
C PRO A 64 5.68 -11.54 -6.24
N ALA A 65 4.49 -12.13 -6.07
CA ALA A 65 3.78 -12.83 -7.13
C ALA A 65 2.91 -11.88 -7.99
N THR A 66 2.45 -10.77 -7.43
CA THR A 66 1.43 -9.90 -8.06
C THR A 66 1.98 -8.57 -8.56
N VAL A 67 2.77 -7.87 -7.75
CA VAL A 67 3.31 -6.53 -8.07
C VAL A 67 4.73 -6.63 -8.58
N ALA A 68 5.58 -7.42 -7.92
CA ALA A 68 7.01 -7.46 -8.24
C ALA A 68 7.33 -7.99 -9.65
N LYS A 69 6.44 -8.84 -10.18
CA LYS A 69 6.55 -9.47 -11.51
C LYS A 69 5.96 -8.64 -12.64
N GLN A 70 5.27 -7.52 -12.37
CA GLN A 70 4.71 -6.71 -13.43
C GLN A 70 5.82 -5.96 -14.17
N ALA A 71 5.76 -5.96 -15.50
CA ALA A 71 6.67 -5.19 -16.35
C ALA A 71 6.57 -3.69 -16.04
N GLU A 72 5.36 -3.22 -15.75
CA GLU A 72 5.10 -1.87 -15.29
C GLU A 72 4.57 -1.92 -13.85
N ARG A 73 5.22 -1.18 -12.94
CA ARG A 73 4.79 -1.12 -11.54
C ARG A 73 3.55 -0.24 -11.41
N PRO A 74 2.58 -0.61 -10.54
CA PRO A 74 1.42 0.21 -10.29
C PRO A 74 1.83 1.53 -9.62
N THR A 75 1.14 2.61 -9.99
CA THR A 75 1.26 3.90 -9.31
C THR A 75 0.46 3.95 -8.03
N VAL A 76 -0.67 3.22 -7.97
CA VAL A 76 -1.55 3.13 -6.79
C VAL A 76 -1.98 1.69 -6.55
N VAL A 77 -1.91 1.27 -5.29
CA VAL A 77 -2.52 0.05 -4.76
C VAL A 77 -3.58 0.43 -3.72
N ASP A 78 -4.78 -0.11 -3.84
CA ASP A 78 -5.89 0.15 -2.93
C ASP A 78 -6.26 -1.10 -2.14
N LEU A 79 -5.93 -1.10 -0.84
CA LEU A 79 -6.19 -2.19 0.11
C LEU A 79 -7.50 -1.97 0.87
N ARG A 80 -8.37 -1.05 0.47
CA ARG A 80 -9.61 -0.77 1.23
C ARG A 80 -10.61 -1.93 1.24
N TYR A 81 -10.42 -2.93 0.39
CA TYR A 81 -11.30 -4.07 0.23
C TYR A 81 -10.88 -5.26 1.14
N PRO A 82 -11.79 -5.88 1.90
CA PRO A 82 -11.43 -6.96 2.83
C PRO A 82 -10.78 -8.19 2.20
N ASN A 83 -11.18 -8.52 0.96
CA ASN A 83 -10.86 -9.79 0.30
C ASN A 83 -9.95 -9.61 -0.93
N GLY A 84 -9.32 -8.45 -1.08
CA GLY A 84 -8.46 -8.19 -2.23
C GLY A 84 -7.96 -6.75 -2.27
N PHE A 85 -7.39 -6.38 -3.41
CA PHE A 85 -6.91 -5.03 -3.66
C PHE A 85 -7.08 -4.66 -5.14
N ALA A 86 -7.12 -3.37 -5.41
CA ALA A 86 -7.10 -2.84 -6.77
C ALA A 86 -5.73 -2.22 -7.07
N MET A 87 -5.30 -2.30 -8.32
CA MET A 87 -4.08 -1.66 -8.80
C MET A 87 -4.41 -0.69 -9.93
N ARG A 88 -3.74 0.46 -9.92
CA ARG A 88 -3.73 1.39 -11.05
C ARG A 88 -2.30 1.46 -11.58
N VAL A 89 -2.10 1.02 -12.81
CA VAL A 89 -0.90 1.34 -13.59
C VAL A 89 -1.05 2.73 -14.18
N ALA A 90 0.05 3.45 -14.38
CA ALA A 90 -0.02 4.65 -15.20
C ALA A 90 -0.36 4.18 -16.61
N SER A 91 -1.59 4.34 -17.06
CA SER A 91 -1.83 4.29 -18.50
C SER A 91 -0.88 5.33 -19.10
N ALA A 92 0.11 4.89 -19.88
CA ALA A 92 0.95 5.77 -20.68
C ALA A 92 0.05 6.85 -21.26
N ASP A 93 0.36 8.12 -20.96
CA ASP A 93 -0.43 9.28 -21.29
C ASP A 93 -1.07 9.14 -22.68
N LYS A 94 -2.34 8.78 -22.71
CA LYS A 94 -3.26 9.10 -23.79
C LYS A 94 -4.40 9.91 -23.20
N GLY A 95 -4.04 10.91 -22.40
CA GLY A 95 -4.89 12.07 -22.13
C GLY A 95 -4.53 13.14 -23.16
N LYS A 96 -5.38 13.29 -24.17
CA LYS A 96 -5.45 14.47 -25.04
C LYS A 96 -6.25 15.56 -24.33
#